data_AF-A0A958KFD0-F1
#
_entry.id   AF-A0A958KFD0-F1
#
_cell.length_a   1.000
_cell.length_b   1.000
_cell.length_c   1.000
_cell.angle_alpha   90.00
_cell.angle_beta   90.00
_cell.angle_gamma   90.00
#
_symmetry.space_group_name_H-M   'P 1'
#
loop_
_entity.id
_entity.type
_entity.pdbx_description
1 polymer ?
#
loop_
_entity_poly.entity_id
_entity_poly.type
_entity_poly.pdbx_seq_one_letter_code
_entity_poly.pdbx_strand_id
1 'polypeptide(L)'
;MLKSIVFSVLLTGFGFMVSSCSSISKEECQVGDWTGIGHRDGSQGREQKRFYSYVEDCGEHGVTPNHDQYKQGYEEGLKVFCTPDNGWSVGRSGRSYNNICPPHLAKEFMSQYRKGQKVHQLEVKIRNLQQDINATDNEISVQEKALLNKTNTGADVLLIGAQIDKLRRKKLDQEKEIFKLQQEMQRVEQGG
;
A
#
# COMPACT_ATOMS: atom_id res chain seq x y z
N MET A 1 7.38 8.77 -62.23
CA MET A 1 7.43 7.80 -61.11
C MET A 1 8.80 7.89 -60.46
N LEU A 2 8.93 8.73 -59.45
CA LEU A 2 10.20 9.05 -58.79
C LEU A 2 10.34 8.13 -57.56
N LYS A 3 11.34 7.25 -57.57
CA LYS A 3 11.62 6.30 -56.48
C LYS A 3 12.18 7.04 -55.27
N SER A 4 11.67 6.66 -54.10
CA SER A 4 11.73 7.34 -52.82
C SER A 4 13.12 7.72 -52.32
N ILE A 5 13.17 8.91 -51.75
CA ILE A 5 14.31 9.58 -51.14
C ILE A 5 14.68 8.90 -49.82
N VAL A 6 16.00 8.71 -49.68
CA VAL A 6 16.73 8.38 -48.45
C VAL A 6 16.37 9.37 -47.35
N PHE A 7 15.75 8.92 -46.26
CA PHE A 7 15.57 9.76 -45.07
C PHE A 7 16.31 9.14 -43.87
N SER A 8 17.53 9.64 -43.72
CA SER A 8 18.34 9.81 -42.51
C SER A 8 17.80 9.21 -41.22
N VAL A 9 18.60 8.29 -40.69
CA VAL A 9 18.67 7.89 -39.29
C VAL A 9 18.83 9.15 -38.43
N LEU A 10 17.74 9.66 -37.85
CA LEU A 10 17.77 10.54 -36.70
C LEU A 10 17.57 9.66 -35.46
N LEU A 11 18.69 9.20 -34.93
CA LEU A 11 18.80 8.59 -33.62
C LEU A 11 18.57 9.70 -32.57
N THR A 12 17.32 10.12 -32.37
CA THR A 12 16.94 11.02 -31.30
C THR A 12 17.06 10.25 -30.00
N GLY A 13 18.24 10.33 -29.39
CA GLY A 13 18.47 9.88 -28.02
C GLY A 13 17.52 10.63 -27.10
N PHE A 14 16.44 9.98 -26.70
CA PHE A 14 15.60 10.41 -25.60
C PHE A 14 16.44 10.28 -24.33
N GLY A 15 17.18 11.34 -24.01
CA GLY A 15 17.92 11.44 -22.78
C GLY A 15 16.93 11.31 -21.63
N PHE A 16 16.99 10.19 -20.92
CA PHE A 16 16.38 10.06 -19.62
C PHE A 16 17.05 11.10 -18.70
N MET A 17 16.45 12.29 -18.60
CA MET A 17 16.76 13.21 -17.53
C MET A 17 16.33 12.52 -16.24
N VAL A 18 17.30 11.93 -15.56
CA VAL A 18 17.13 11.49 -14.18
C VAL A 18 17.03 12.77 -13.36
N SER A 19 15.80 13.22 -13.12
CA SER A 19 15.55 14.25 -12.13
C SER A 19 15.96 13.67 -10.78
N SER A 20 17.02 14.22 -10.18
CA SER A 20 17.25 14.01 -8.75
C SER A 20 15.97 14.43 -8.04
N CYS A 21 15.42 13.50 -7.26
CA CYS A 21 14.21 13.74 -6.48
C CYS A 21 14.60 14.65 -5.30
N SER A 22 14.82 15.94 -5.58
CA SER A 22 15.10 16.94 -4.57
C SER A 22 13.94 16.99 -3.59
N SER A 23 14.22 17.04 -2.30
CA SER A 23 13.17 17.03 -1.28
C SER A 23 12.42 18.36 -1.20
N ILE A 24 13.03 19.43 -1.75
CA ILE A 24 12.58 20.82 -1.81
C ILE A 24 13.13 21.52 -3.06
N SER A 25 12.44 22.53 -3.60
CA SER A 25 12.95 23.33 -4.72
C SER A 25 13.90 24.45 -4.25
N LYS A 26 14.77 24.93 -5.15
CA LYS A 26 15.63 26.10 -4.88
C LYS A 26 14.79 27.33 -4.53
N GLU A 27 13.66 27.51 -5.22
CA GLU A 27 12.72 28.59 -4.97
C GLU A 27 12.13 28.51 -3.56
N GLU A 28 11.74 27.31 -3.10
CA GLU A 28 11.27 27.12 -1.72
C GLU A 28 12.37 27.38 -0.68
N CYS A 29 13.62 26.98 -0.95
CA CYS A 29 14.75 27.36 -0.10
C CYS A 29 14.88 28.89 0.02
N GLN A 30 14.78 29.62 -1.10
CA GLN A 30 14.91 31.07 -1.14
C GLN A 30 13.74 31.81 -0.49
N VAL A 31 12.52 31.29 -0.62
CA VAL A 31 11.34 31.83 0.06
C VAL A 31 11.46 31.68 1.57
N GLY A 32 11.97 30.55 2.05
CA GLY A 32 12.30 30.35 3.46
C GLY A 32 11.10 30.29 4.41
N ASP A 33 9.91 29.90 3.93
CA ASP A 33 8.73 29.66 4.78
C ASP A 33 8.84 28.32 5.52
N TRP A 34 9.79 28.25 6.46
CA TRP A 34 10.07 27.03 7.21
C TRP A 34 8.89 26.59 8.07
N THR A 35 8.11 27.52 8.63
CA THR A 35 6.88 27.22 9.36
C THR A 35 5.85 26.53 8.46
N GLY A 36 5.59 27.06 7.25
CA GLY A 36 4.68 26.43 6.30
C GLY A 36 5.16 25.06 5.81
N ILE A 37 6.46 24.91 5.54
CA ILE A 37 7.08 23.62 5.18
C ILE A 37 6.89 22.61 6.31
N GLY A 38 7.19 22.99 7.56
CA GLY A 38 7.00 22.16 8.73
C GLY A 38 5.55 21.71 8.89
N HIS A 39 4.60 22.64 8.80
CA HIS A 39 3.17 22.33 8.90
C HIS A 39 2.71 21.33 7.83
N ARG A 40 3.17 21.51 6.58
CA ARG A 40 2.89 20.58 5.49
C ARG A 40 3.46 19.18 5.78
N ASP A 41 4.69 19.11 6.28
CA ASP A 41 5.32 17.83 6.59
C ASP A 41 4.63 17.10 7.75
N GLY A 42 4.31 17.83 8.82
CA GLY A 42 3.59 17.32 9.98
C GLY A 42 2.20 16.80 9.60
N SER A 43 1.44 17.59 8.84
CA SER A 43 0.07 17.24 8.38
C SER A 43 0.03 16.05 7.41
N GLN A 44 1.14 15.77 6.72
CA GLN A 44 1.29 14.60 5.86
C GLN A 44 1.90 13.39 6.57
N GLY A 45 2.23 13.52 7.86
CA GLY A 45 2.82 12.45 8.66
C GLY A 45 4.23 12.07 8.22
N ARG A 46 4.98 13.00 7.63
CA ARG A 46 6.40 12.80 7.31
C ARG A 46 7.21 12.82 8.59
N GLU A 47 8.30 12.05 8.65
CA GLU A 47 9.17 12.05 9.82
C GLU A 47 9.94 13.37 9.93
N GLN A 48 10.13 13.86 11.17
CA GLN A 48 10.87 15.09 11.43
C GLN A 48 12.29 15.07 10.87
N LYS A 49 12.93 13.88 10.78
CA LYS A 49 14.26 13.70 10.18
C LYS A 49 14.36 14.18 8.73
N ARG A 50 13.23 14.36 8.03
CA ARG A 50 13.18 14.96 6.70
C ARG A 50 13.79 16.37 6.67
N PHE A 51 13.79 17.09 7.80
CA PHE A 51 14.47 18.38 7.89
C PHE A 51 15.96 18.31 7.48
N TYR A 52 16.65 17.20 7.74
CA TYR A 52 18.06 17.05 7.36
C TYR A 52 18.28 17.07 5.84
N SER A 53 17.32 16.58 5.03
CA SER A 53 17.43 16.68 3.58
C SER A 53 17.26 18.13 3.10
N TYR A 54 16.47 18.95 3.79
CA TYR A 54 16.38 20.37 3.47
C TYR A 54 17.67 21.13 3.80
N VAL A 55 18.37 20.74 4.86
CA VAL A 55 19.68 21.32 5.21
C VAL A 55 20.72 21.02 4.13
N GLU A 56 20.71 19.80 3.59
CA GLU A 56 21.58 19.39 2.49
C GLU A 56 21.21 20.14 1.20
N ASP A 57 19.97 20.00 0.72
CA ASP A 57 19.48 20.56 -0.55
C ASP A 57 19.61 22.10 -0.59
N CYS A 58 19.22 22.80 0.47
CA CYS A 58 19.31 24.26 0.51
C CYS A 58 20.73 24.78 0.77
N GLY A 59 21.57 23.96 1.43
CA GLY A 59 22.99 24.26 1.66
C GLY A 59 23.79 24.38 0.36
N GLU A 60 23.45 23.60 -0.67
CA GLU A 60 24.02 23.71 -2.03
C GLU A 60 23.76 25.09 -2.66
N HIS A 61 22.80 25.83 -2.15
CA HIS A 61 22.41 27.16 -2.62
C HIS A 61 22.75 28.27 -1.63
N GLY A 62 23.55 27.96 -0.60
CA GLY A 62 23.98 28.92 0.43
C GLY A 62 22.85 29.35 1.38
N VAL A 63 21.74 28.61 1.41
CA VAL A 63 20.61 28.87 2.30
C VAL A 63 20.70 27.94 3.51
N THR A 64 20.57 28.49 4.72
CA THR A 64 20.49 27.71 5.96
C THR A 64 19.04 27.64 6.45
N PRO A 65 18.40 26.46 6.45
CA PRO A 65 17.04 26.31 6.96
C PRO A 65 16.89 26.66 8.45
N ASN A 66 15.75 27.26 8.81
CA ASN A 66 15.44 27.56 10.21
C ASN A 66 14.72 26.39 10.88
N HIS A 67 15.45 25.66 11.74
CA HIS A 67 14.92 24.49 12.43
C HIS A 67 13.78 24.81 13.39
N ASP A 68 13.84 25.92 14.12
CA ASP A 68 12.83 26.25 15.13
C ASP A 68 11.48 26.63 14.50
N GLN A 69 11.52 27.40 13.41
CA GLN A 69 10.33 27.70 12.59
C GLN A 69 9.74 26.42 11.99
N TYR A 70 10.59 25.57 11.41
CA TYR A 70 10.15 24.27 10.88
C TYR A 70 9.49 23.41 11.95
N LYS A 71 10.14 23.28 13.12
CA LYS A 71 9.63 22.48 14.23
C LYS A 71 8.29 23.00 14.74
N GLN A 72 8.14 24.32 14.89
CA GLN A 72 6.87 24.92 15.29
C GLN A 72 5.75 24.59 14.30
N GLY A 73 6.00 24.78 13.00
CA GLY A 73 5.06 24.42 11.96
C GLY A 73 4.72 22.93 12.00
N TYR A 74 5.73 22.08 12.15
CA TYR A 74 5.59 20.62 12.21
C TYR A 74 4.70 20.15 13.35
N GLU A 75 4.87 20.71 14.55
CA GLU A 75 4.02 20.41 15.70
C GLU A 75 2.55 20.81 15.47
N GLU A 76 2.28 21.94 14.80
CA GLU A 76 0.92 22.32 14.39
C GLU A 76 0.37 21.38 13.32
N GLY A 77 1.19 21.00 12.33
CA GLY A 77 0.81 20.03 11.30
C GLY A 77 0.46 18.66 11.88
N LEU A 78 1.17 18.22 12.91
CA LEU A 78 0.86 16.96 13.59
C LEU A 78 -0.52 16.96 14.25
N LYS A 79 -1.09 18.12 14.62
CA LYS A 79 -2.48 18.18 15.12
C LYS A 79 -3.49 17.79 14.04
N VAL A 80 -3.17 18.05 12.77
CA VAL A 80 -3.99 17.65 11.61
C VAL A 80 -3.83 16.16 11.30
N PHE A 81 -2.60 15.63 11.40
CA PHE A 81 -2.33 14.23 11.11
C PHE A 81 -2.75 13.29 12.25
N CYS A 82 -2.51 13.67 13.50
CA CYS A 82 -2.66 12.81 14.67
C CYS A 82 -4.09 12.81 15.23
N THR A 83 -5.06 12.61 14.34
CA THR A 83 -6.48 12.49 14.68
C THR A 83 -6.90 11.03 14.77
N PRO A 84 -7.96 10.70 15.54
CA PRO A 84 -8.50 9.34 15.59
C PRO A 84 -8.86 8.81 14.19
N ASP A 85 -9.54 9.62 13.38
CA ASP A 85 -9.99 9.25 12.03
C ASP A 85 -8.82 8.94 11.09
N ASN A 86 -7.76 9.77 11.15
CA ASN A 86 -6.58 9.51 10.35
C ASN A 86 -5.79 8.29 10.87
N GLY A 87 -5.77 8.06 12.19
CA GLY A 87 -5.25 6.83 12.78
C GLY A 87 -5.91 5.59 12.16
N TRP A 88 -7.24 5.55 12.15
CA TRP A 88 -8.03 4.49 11.50
C TRP A 88 -7.64 4.32 10.02
N SER A 89 -7.64 5.41 9.25
CA SER A 89 -7.32 5.41 7.82
C SER A 89 -5.91 4.88 7.53
N VAL A 90 -4.90 5.37 8.27
CA VAL A 90 -3.51 4.92 8.13
C VAL A 90 -3.40 3.43 8.50
N GLY A 91 -4.04 2.99 9.58
CA GLY A 91 -4.06 1.59 9.97
C GLY A 91 -4.69 0.68 8.91
N ARG A 92 -5.86 1.07 8.38
CA ARG A 92 -6.59 0.31 7.35
C ARG A 92 -5.83 0.24 6.03
N SER A 93 -5.05 1.26 5.70
CA SER A 93 -4.19 1.26 4.52
C SER A 93 -3.01 0.25 4.61
N GLY A 94 -2.75 -0.31 5.80
CA GLY A 94 -1.63 -1.22 6.04
C GLY A 94 -0.27 -0.53 6.15
N ARG A 95 -0.24 0.81 6.16
CA ARG A 95 0.99 1.59 6.31
C ARG A 95 1.58 1.43 7.70
N SER A 96 2.91 1.33 7.77
CA SER A 96 3.62 1.48 9.04
C SER A 96 3.47 2.90 9.57
N TYR A 97 3.55 3.03 10.89
CA TYR A 97 3.49 4.31 11.58
C TYR A 97 4.77 4.51 12.40
N ASN A 98 5.37 5.70 12.24
CA ASN A 98 6.71 6.01 12.75
C ASN A 98 6.70 6.70 14.12
N ASN A 99 5.64 6.57 14.91
CA ASN A 99 5.54 7.16 16.26
C ASN A 99 5.75 8.69 16.32
N ILE A 100 5.32 9.41 15.28
CA ILE A 100 5.52 10.87 15.15
C ILE A 100 4.54 11.71 15.97
N CYS A 101 3.42 11.14 16.41
CA CYS A 101 2.42 11.88 17.19
C CYS A 101 2.91 12.18 18.60
N PRO A 102 2.73 13.41 19.09
CA PRO A 102 3.11 13.77 20.45
C PRO A 102 2.24 13.01 21.47
N PRO A 103 2.72 12.81 22.71
CA PRO A 103 2.06 11.93 23.69
C PRO A 103 0.58 12.25 23.94
N HIS A 104 0.20 13.53 23.91
CA HIS A 104 -1.18 13.97 24.14
C HIS A 104 -2.15 13.63 22.97
N LEU A 105 -1.64 13.43 21.75
CA LEU A 105 -2.44 13.00 20.58
C LEU A 105 -2.30 11.51 20.28
N ALA A 106 -1.17 10.91 20.67
CA ALA A 106 -0.82 9.54 20.32
C ALA A 106 -1.82 8.50 20.82
N LYS A 107 -2.45 8.71 21.99
CA LYS A 107 -3.35 7.71 22.59
C LYS A 107 -4.54 7.36 21.68
N GLU A 108 -5.31 8.36 21.26
CA GLU A 108 -6.51 8.14 20.45
C GLU A 108 -6.15 7.74 19.01
N PHE A 109 -5.12 8.37 18.43
CA PHE A 109 -4.58 7.97 17.13
C PHE A 109 -4.18 6.48 17.12
N MET A 110 -3.42 6.03 18.12
CA MET A 110 -2.93 4.65 18.18
C MET A 110 -4.04 3.63 18.45
N SER A 111 -5.06 4.01 19.20
CA SER A 111 -6.26 3.19 19.41
C SER A 111 -6.90 2.87 18.05
N GLN A 112 -7.20 3.91 17.26
CA GLN A 112 -7.83 3.76 15.96
C GLN A 112 -6.89 3.14 14.90
N TYR A 113 -5.59 3.46 14.93
CA TYR A 113 -4.59 2.83 14.08
C TYR A 113 -4.54 1.31 14.25
N ARG A 114 -4.55 0.81 15.49
CA ARG A 114 -4.56 -0.64 15.75
C ARG A 114 -5.84 -1.31 15.25
N LYS A 115 -7.00 -0.66 15.41
CA LYS A 115 -8.26 -1.17 14.85
C LYS A 115 -8.19 -1.23 13.32
N GLY A 116 -7.72 -0.16 12.67
CA GLY A 116 -7.52 -0.13 11.21
C GLY A 116 -6.55 -1.21 10.74
N GLN A 117 -5.43 -1.41 11.43
CA GLN A 117 -4.48 -2.49 11.13
C GLN A 117 -5.11 -3.88 11.23
N LYS A 118 -5.97 -4.09 12.23
CA LYS A 118 -6.70 -5.35 12.39
C LYS A 118 -7.63 -5.61 11.20
N VAL A 119 -8.35 -4.59 10.74
CA VAL A 119 -9.16 -4.68 9.51
C VAL A 119 -8.30 -5.00 8.31
N HIS A 120 -7.19 -4.29 8.11
CA HIS A 120 -6.25 -4.56 7.02
C HIS A 120 -5.77 -6.02 7.00
N GLN A 121 -5.40 -6.57 8.16
CA GLN A 121 -4.97 -7.96 8.29
C GLN A 121 -6.07 -8.95 7.91
N LEU A 122 -7.32 -8.68 8.31
CA LEU A 122 -8.47 -9.52 7.94
C LEU A 122 -8.74 -9.45 6.44
N GLU A 123 -8.71 -8.26 5.85
CA GLU A 123 -8.86 -8.06 4.40
C GLU A 123 -7.78 -8.81 3.60
N VAL A 124 -6.51 -8.76 4.04
CA VAL A 124 -5.41 -9.54 3.42
C VAL A 124 -5.69 -11.04 3.48
N LYS A 125 -6.10 -11.57 4.65
CA LYS A 125 -6.41 -13.00 4.81
C LYS A 125 -7.56 -13.43 3.90
N ILE A 126 -8.63 -12.65 3.84
CA ILE A 126 -9.78 -12.92 2.96
C ILE A 126 -9.35 -12.94 1.51
N ARG A 127 -8.55 -11.94 1.06
CA ARG A 127 -8.05 -11.91 -0.32
C ARG A 127 -7.19 -13.13 -0.66
N ASN A 128 -6.30 -13.55 0.24
CA ASN A 128 -5.46 -14.73 0.02
C ASN A 128 -6.31 -16.01 -0.07
N LEU A 129 -7.29 -16.19 0.83
CA LEU A 129 -8.21 -17.33 0.76
C LEU A 129 -9.02 -17.33 -0.53
N GLN A 130 -9.46 -16.17 -1.00
CA GLN A 130 -10.17 -16.07 -2.28
C GLN A 130 -9.29 -16.45 -3.46
N GLN A 131 -8.01 -16.07 -3.45
CA GLN A 131 -7.04 -16.51 -4.46
C GLN A 131 -6.85 -18.03 -4.43
N ASP A 132 -6.75 -18.62 -3.24
CA ASP A 132 -6.62 -20.08 -3.09
C ASP A 132 -7.88 -20.83 -3.55
N ILE A 133 -9.08 -20.28 -3.31
CA ILE A 133 -10.34 -20.82 -3.82
C ILE A 133 -10.33 -20.79 -5.34
N ASN A 134 -9.94 -19.67 -5.96
CA ASN A 134 -9.87 -19.56 -7.42
C ASN A 134 -8.87 -20.56 -8.01
N ALA A 135 -7.72 -20.79 -7.35
CA ALA A 135 -6.76 -21.80 -7.76
C ALA A 135 -7.35 -23.23 -7.64
N THR A 136 -8.06 -23.50 -6.54
CA THR A 136 -8.74 -24.79 -6.31
C THR A 136 -9.85 -25.03 -7.34
N ASP A 137 -10.61 -24.02 -7.71
CA ASP A 137 -11.65 -24.10 -8.76
C ASP A 137 -11.06 -24.40 -10.14
N ASN A 138 -9.92 -23.78 -10.47
CA ASN A 138 -9.19 -24.11 -11.70
C ASN A 138 -8.71 -25.57 -11.69
N GLU A 139 -8.20 -26.06 -10.56
CA GLU A 139 -7.77 -27.45 -10.42
C GLU A 139 -8.93 -28.44 -10.57
N ILE A 140 -10.08 -28.14 -9.96
CA ILE A 140 -11.32 -28.91 -10.14
C ILE A 140 -11.70 -28.94 -11.63
N SER A 141 -11.71 -27.79 -12.31
CA SER A 141 -12.08 -27.71 -13.73
C SER A 141 -11.14 -28.54 -14.62
N VAL A 142 -9.84 -28.56 -14.32
CA VAL A 142 -8.86 -29.40 -15.04
C VAL A 142 -9.16 -30.88 -14.83
N GLN A 143 -9.44 -31.29 -13.60
CA GLN A 143 -9.77 -32.69 -13.30
C GLN A 143 -11.12 -33.11 -13.89
N GLU A 144 -12.12 -32.23 -13.90
CA GLU A 144 -13.41 -32.47 -14.56
C GLU A 144 -13.24 -32.66 -16.06
N LYS A 145 -12.36 -31.89 -16.72
CA LYS A 145 -12.00 -32.13 -18.13
C LYS A 145 -11.29 -33.47 -18.33
N ALA A 146 -10.44 -33.87 -17.38
CA ALA A 146 -9.76 -35.16 -17.44
C ALA A 146 -10.76 -36.32 -17.40
N LEU A 147 -11.87 -36.22 -16.65
CA LEU A 147 -12.94 -37.23 -16.63
C LEU A 147 -13.58 -37.47 -18.01
N LEU A 148 -13.59 -36.47 -18.89
CA LEU A 148 -14.16 -36.57 -20.24
C LEU A 148 -13.24 -37.32 -21.22
N ASN A 149 -12.01 -37.64 -20.81
CA ASN A 149 -11.09 -38.38 -21.67
C ASN A 149 -11.54 -39.84 -21.84
N LYS A 150 -11.82 -40.22 -23.10
CA LYS A 150 -12.31 -41.55 -23.49
C LYS A 150 -11.34 -42.68 -23.18
N THR A 151 -10.07 -42.39 -22.90
CA THR A 151 -9.06 -43.41 -22.55
C THR A 151 -9.07 -43.81 -21.07
N ASN A 152 -9.82 -43.11 -20.22
CA ASN A 152 -9.85 -43.41 -18.79
C ASN A 152 -10.55 -44.74 -18.51
N THR A 153 -9.96 -45.54 -17.63
CA THR A 153 -10.58 -46.74 -17.08
C THR A 153 -11.54 -46.39 -15.94
N GLY A 154 -12.35 -47.37 -15.51
CA GLY A 154 -13.20 -47.19 -14.32
C GLY A 154 -12.41 -46.88 -13.05
N ALA A 155 -11.19 -47.42 -12.92
CA ALA A 155 -10.30 -47.11 -11.80
C ALA A 155 -9.82 -45.64 -11.85
N ASP A 156 -9.46 -45.14 -13.04
CA ASP A 156 -9.04 -43.74 -13.23
C ASP A 156 -10.17 -42.76 -12.86
N VAL A 157 -11.40 -43.05 -13.31
CA VAL A 157 -12.58 -42.23 -13.00
C VAL A 157 -12.82 -42.15 -11.49
N LEU A 158 -12.69 -43.26 -10.76
CA LEU A 158 -12.84 -43.27 -9.30
C LEU A 158 -11.75 -42.45 -8.60
N LEU A 159 -10.50 -42.55 -9.05
CA LEU A 159 -9.39 -41.77 -8.48
C LEU A 159 -9.55 -40.27 -8.72
N ILE A 160 -9.88 -39.87 -9.95
CA ILE A 160 -10.12 -38.46 -10.29
C ILE A 160 -11.33 -37.92 -9.51
N GLY A 161 -12.42 -38.68 -9.41
CA GLY A 161 -13.59 -38.30 -8.61
C GLY A 161 -13.24 -38.06 -7.13
N ALA A 162 -12.46 -38.95 -6.53
CA ALA A 162 -12.01 -38.79 -5.14
C ALA A 162 -11.12 -37.54 -4.95
N GLN A 163 -10.30 -37.19 -5.94
CA GLN A 163 -9.49 -35.96 -5.93
C GLN A 163 -10.37 -34.71 -6.01
N ILE A 164 -11.34 -34.67 -6.92
CA ILE A 164 -12.31 -33.58 -7.05
C ILE A 164 -13.06 -33.38 -5.72
N ASP A 165 -13.53 -34.46 -5.10
CA ASP A 165 -14.24 -34.39 -3.83
C ASP A 165 -13.36 -33.83 -2.69
N LYS A 166 -12.07 -34.17 -2.70
CA LYS A 166 -11.10 -33.59 -1.75
C LYS A 166 -10.94 -32.09 -1.96
N LEU A 167 -10.81 -31.64 -3.22
CA LEU A 167 -10.69 -30.22 -3.54
C LEU A 167 -11.96 -29.44 -3.18
N ARG A 168 -13.14 -30.00 -3.44
CA ARG A 168 -14.43 -29.40 -3.05
C ARG A 168 -14.57 -29.24 -1.54
N ARG A 169 -14.14 -30.24 -0.75
CA ARG A 169 -14.10 -30.12 0.72
C ARG A 169 -13.16 -29.00 1.17
N LYS A 170 -11.95 -28.93 0.61
CA LYS A 170 -11.00 -27.85 0.90
C LYS A 170 -11.59 -26.47 0.60
N LYS A 171 -12.22 -26.30 -0.56
CA LYS A 171 -12.89 -25.06 -0.95
C LYS A 171 -13.97 -24.66 0.06
N LEU A 172 -14.85 -25.60 0.44
CA LEU A 172 -15.90 -25.36 1.42
C LEU A 172 -15.34 -24.89 2.78
N ASP A 173 -14.23 -25.46 3.23
CA ASP A 173 -13.60 -25.05 4.48
C ASP A 173 -13.00 -23.64 4.40
N GLN A 174 -12.42 -23.27 3.24
CA GLN A 174 -11.93 -21.91 3.00
C GLN A 174 -13.07 -20.89 2.94
N GLU A 175 -14.20 -21.22 2.30
CA GLU A 175 -15.39 -20.37 2.23
C GLU A 175 -15.97 -20.11 3.63
N LYS A 176 -16.05 -21.15 4.47
CA LYS A 176 -16.46 -21.01 5.88
C LYS A 176 -15.51 -20.11 6.66
N GLU A 177 -14.20 -20.19 6.38
CA GLU A 177 -13.22 -19.35 7.05
C GLU A 177 -13.34 -17.87 6.62
N ILE A 178 -13.53 -17.61 5.32
CA ILE A 178 -13.83 -16.25 4.82
C ILE A 178 -15.04 -15.67 5.54
N PHE A 179 -16.12 -16.45 5.67
CA PHE A 179 -17.33 -16.00 6.37
C PHE A 179 -17.06 -15.59 7.82
N LYS A 180 -16.27 -16.38 8.57
CA LYS A 180 -15.87 -16.02 9.94
C LYS A 180 -15.03 -14.74 9.99
N LEU A 181 -14.05 -14.61 9.09
CA LEU A 181 -13.19 -13.43 9.02
C LEU A 181 -13.99 -12.17 8.66
N GLN A 182 -15.00 -12.27 7.80
CA GLN A 182 -15.90 -11.18 7.46
C GLN A 182 -16.74 -10.74 8.67
N GLN A 183 -17.26 -11.70 9.46
CA GLN A 183 -17.96 -11.38 10.70
C GLN A 183 -17.05 -10.72 11.74
N GLU A 184 -15.81 -11.20 11.87
CA GLU A 184 -14.81 -10.58 12.75
C GLU A 184 -14.54 -9.14 12.30
N MET A 185 -14.33 -8.92 11.00
CA MET A 185 -14.07 -7.60 10.42
C MET A 185 -15.21 -6.62 10.69
N GLN A 186 -16.46 -7.05 10.47
CA GLN A 186 -17.64 -6.22 10.78
C GLN A 186 -17.73 -5.82 12.26
N ARG A 187 -17.37 -6.72 13.19
CA ARG A 187 -17.33 -6.38 14.63
C ARG A 187 -16.27 -5.33 14.94
N VAL A 188 -15.10 -5.39 14.29
CA VAL A 188 -14.05 -4.38 14.46
C VAL A 188 -14.50 -3.02 13.91
N GLU A 189 -15.18 -3.01 12.76
CA GLU A 189 -15.71 -1.77 12.15
C GLU A 189 -16.87 -1.15 12.96
N GLN A 190 -17.71 -1.95 13.62
CA GLN A 190 -18.84 -1.47 14.43
C GLN A 190 -18.45 -1.01 15.84
N GLY A 191 -17.28 -1.40 16.33
CA GLY A 191 -16.70 -0.89 17.59
C GLY A 191 -15.90 0.41 17.41
N GLY A 192 -16.06 1.08 16.26
CA GLY A 192 -15.37 2.29 15.82
C GLY A 192 -15.84 3.55 16.52
#